data_AF-A0A1J0P836-F1
#
_entry.id   AF-A0A1J0P836-F1
#
_cell.length_a   1.000
_cell.length_b   1.000
_cell.length_c   1.000
_cell.angle_alpha   90.00
_cell.angle_beta   90.00
_cell.angle_gamma   90.00
#
_symmetry.space_group_name_H-M   'P 1'
#
loop_
_entity.id
_entity.type
_entity.pdbx_description
1 polymer ?
#
loop_
_entity_poly.entity_id
_entity_poly.type
_entity_poly.pdbx_seq_one_letter_code
_entity_poly.pdbx_strand_id
1 'polypeptide(L)'
;MITLALRLPSRWSSRLLAASLMIVPLTLLVPEAQAAPATEAEMSLYTRIAAVNVCISRSAKVEFDTAVGIAGETIAQVIQGLHGGLIQQVGTKALTIEEIWRGSTKSAVIGAVEICPAEVPADVVKRVQDAIKQQGAGGARPPAP
;
A
#
# COMPACT_ATOMS: atom_id res chain seq x y z
N MET A 1 -11.04 -4.84 61.49
CA MET A 1 -10.04 -3.86 61.04
C MET A 1 -10.71 -2.92 60.06
N ILE A 2 -10.49 -1.62 60.24
CA ILE A 2 -11.36 -0.51 59.85
C ILE A 2 -11.12 -0.09 58.39
N THR A 3 -12.16 -0.05 57.57
CA THR A 3 -12.17 0.60 56.25
C THR A 3 -12.23 2.12 56.41
N LEU A 4 -11.10 2.79 56.20
CA LEU A 4 -11.00 4.24 56.22
C LEU A 4 -11.47 4.82 54.88
N ALA A 5 -12.74 5.22 54.80
CA ALA A 5 -13.27 5.96 53.66
C ALA A 5 -12.84 7.44 53.76
N LEU A 6 -11.76 7.81 53.08
CA LEU A 6 -11.41 9.22 52.86
C LEU A 6 -12.49 9.89 51.99
N ARG A 7 -13.38 10.66 52.61
CA ARG A 7 -14.26 11.59 51.90
C ARG A 7 -13.46 12.84 51.53
N LEU A 8 -12.96 12.92 50.29
CA LEU A 8 -12.40 14.16 49.79
C LEU A 8 -13.52 15.20 49.54
N PRO A 9 -13.31 16.47 49.91
CA PRO A 9 -14.28 17.53 49.69
C PRO A 9 -14.44 17.81 48.19
N SER A 10 -15.68 17.65 47.70
CA SER A 10 -16.15 17.78 46.31
C SER A 10 -15.63 19.01 45.54
N ARG A 11 -15.27 20.09 46.23
CA ARG A 11 -14.78 21.34 45.61
C ARG A 11 -13.33 21.27 45.12
N TRP A 12 -12.53 20.31 45.59
CA TRP A 12 -11.15 20.11 45.11
C TRP A 12 -11.06 19.19 43.89
N SER A 13 -12.01 18.27 43.73
CA SER A 13 -12.10 17.37 42.56
C SER A 13 -12.33 18.13 41.25
N SER A 14 -13.19 19.16 41.24
CA SER A 14 -13.45 19.93 40.01
C SER A 14 -12.27 20.78 39.52
N ARG A 15 -11.37 21.20 40.43
CA ARG A 15 -10.20 22.03 40.05
C ARG A 15 -9.04 21.19 39.49
N LEU A 16 -8.89 19.95 39.94
CA LEU A 16 -7.90 19.01 39.40
C LEU A 16 -8.31 18.47 38.02
N LEU A 17 -9.62 18.25 37.79
CA LEU A 17 -10.15 17.84 36.48
C LEU A 17 -9.96 18.91 35.39
N ALA A 18 -10.08 20.20 35.74
CA ALA A 18 -9.89 21.29 34.77
C ALA A 18 -8.41 21.47 34.37
N ALA A 19 -7.46 21.19 35.27
CA ALA A 19 -6.03 21.31 34.97
C ALA A 19 -5.53 20.20 34.03
N SER A 20 -6.11 18.99 34.10
CA SER A 20 -5.72 17.86 33.24
C SER A 20 -6.17 18.03 31.78
N LEU A 21 -7.23 18.79 31.49
CA LEU A 21 -7.71 19.00 30.12
C LEU A 21 -6.85 19.99 29.31
N MET A 22 -6.04 20.83 29.96
CA MET A 22 -5.22 21.85 29.27
C MET A 22 -3.86 21.32 28.76
N ILE A 23 -3.42 20.13 29.19
CA ILE A 23 -2.11 19.56 28.80
C ILE A 23 -2.22 18.60 27.59
N VAL A 24 -3.43 18.12 27.28
CA VAL A 24 -3.68 17.17 26.19
C VAL A 24 -3.35 17.72 24.78
N PRO A 25 -3.55 19.01 24.42
CA PRO A 25 -3.46 19.39 23.00
C PRO A 25 -2.02 19.45 22.45
N LEU A 26 -0.98 19.33 23.29
CA LEU A 26 0.42 19.48 22.85
C LEU A 26 1.14 18.16 22.49
N THR A 27 0.52 17.00 22.72
CA THR A 27 1.14 15.68 22.44
C THR A 27 0.74 15.07 21.08
N LEU A 28 -0.11 15.74 20.30
CA LEU A 28 -0.57 15.27 18.99
C LEU A 28 0.23 15.85 17.80
N LEU A 29 1.35 16.55 18.04
CA LEU A 29 2.31 16.82 16.97
C LEU A 29 3.07 15.53 16.65
N VAL A 30 2.42 14.65 15.90
CA VAL A 30 3.13 13.59 15.17
C VAL A 30 3.92 14.31 14.08
N PRO A 31 5.27 14.33 14.14
CA PRO A 31 6.04 14.86 13.02
C PRO A 31 5.63 14.07 11.77
N GLU A 32 5.33 14.76 10.66
CA GLU A 32 5.27 14.09 9.36
C GLU A 32 6.64 13.44 9.15
N ALA A 33 6.72 12.13 9.40
CA ALA A 33 7.87 11.35 9.03
C ALA A 33 7.99 11.50 7.51
N GLN A 34 9.10 12.07 7.05
CA GLN A 34 9.40 12.13 5.63
C GLN A 34 9.33 10.71 5.10
N ALA A 35 8.31 10.44 4.29
CA ALA A 35 8.04 9.12 3.76
C ALA A 35 9.31 8.63 3.04
N ALA A 36 9.92 7.58 3.57
CA ALA A 36 11.07 6.96 2.93
C ALA A 36 10.61 6.35 1.59
N PRO A 37 11.41 6.45 0.52
CA PRO A 37 11.08 5.76 -0.73
C PRO A 37 10.87 4.27 -0.50
N ALA A 38 9.86 3.70 -1.16
CA ALA A 38 9.62 2.26 -1.13
C ALA A 38 10.87 1.53 -1.61
N THR A 39 11.38 0.63 -0.78
CA THR A 39 12.56 -0.19 -1.08
C THR A 39 12.22 -1.27 -2.10
N GLU A 40 13.24 -1.85 -2.72
CA GLU A 40 13.06 -3.00 -3.63
C GLU A 40 12.37 -4.20 -2.94
N ALA A 41 12.71 -4.45 -1.67
CA ALA A 41 12.09 -5.53 -0.90
C ALA A 41 10.60 -5.29 -0.67
N GLU A 42 10.22 -4.05 -0.34
CA GLU A 42 8.81 -3.65 -0.21
C GLU A 42 8.09 -3.74 -1.55
N MET A 43 8.70 -3.28 -2.65
CA MET A 43 8.10 -3.37 -3.99
C MET A 43 7.89 -4.82 -4.46
N SER A 44 8.83 -5.72 -4.15
CA SER A 44 8.69 -7.16 -4.40
C SER A 44 7.52 -7.76 -3.61
N LEU A 45 7.41 -7.39 -2.33
CA LEU A 45 6.29 -7.79 -1.48
C LEU A 45 4.96 -7.25 -2.01
N TYR A 46 4.87 -5.96 -2.34
CA TYR A 46 3.67 -5.30 -2.84
C TYR A 46 3.21 -5.90 -4.18
N THR A 47 4.14 -6.23 -5.07
CA THR A 47 3.82 -6.90 -6.33
C THR A 47 3.22 -8.28 -6.10
N ARG A 48 3.76 -9.06 -5.15
CA ARG A 48 3.20 -10.36 -4.77
C ARG A 48 1.80 -10.21 -4.14
N ILE A 49 1.61 -9.22 -3.28
CA ILE A 49 0.29 -8.91 -2.70
C ILE A 49 -0.71 -8.54 -3.80
N ALA A 50 -0.32 -7.71 -4.76
CA ALA A 50 -1.17 -7.31 -5.87
C ALA A 50 -1.64 -8.53 -6.69
N ALA A 51 -0.72 -9.44 -7.01
CA ALA A 51 -1.04 -10.67 -7.73
C ALA A 51 -2.01 -11.56 -6.94
N VAL A 52 -1.75 -11.78 -5.64
CA VAL A 52 -2.63 -12.57 -4.77
C VAL A 52 -4.02 -11.94 -4.64
N ASN A 53 -4.11 -10.61 -4.57
CA ASN A 53 -5.39 -9.89 -4.58
C ASN A 53 -6.19 -10.18 -5.87
N VAL A 54 -5.54 -10.14 -7.04
CA VAL A 54 -6.18 -10.55 -8.30
C VAL A 54 -6.68 -11.98 -8.20
N CYS A 55 -5.83 -12.92 -7.79
CA CYS A 55 -6.18 -14.34 -7.69
C CYS A 55 -7.40 -14.57 -6.79
N ILE A 56 -7.41 -14.00 -5.58
CA ILE A 56 -8.50 -14.17 -4.62
C ILE A 56 -9.80 -13.54 -5.14
N SER A 57 -9.73 -12.34 -5.71
CA SER A 57 -10.91 -11.70 -6.31
C SER A 57 -11.50 -12.52 -7.45
N ARG A 58 -10.65 -13.12 -8.29
CA ARG A 58 -11.09 -13.98 -9.41
C ARG A 58 -11.71 -15.28 -8.95
N SER A 59 -11.12 -15.94 -7.96
CA SER A 59 -11.73 -17.12 -7.33
C SER A 59 -13.09 -16.78 -6.69
N ALA A 60 -13.26 -15.55 -6.19
CA ALA A 60 -14.53 -14.99 -5.72
C ALA A 60 -15.47 -14.45 -6.83
N LYS A 61 -15.17 -14.75 -8.11
CA LYS A 61 -15.98 -14.41 -9.29
C LYS A 61 -16.12 -12.90 -9.57
N VAL A 62 -15.19 -12.08 -9.10
CA VAL A 62 -15.09 -10.67 -9.52
C VAL A 62 -14.54 -10.62 -10.95
N GLU A 63 -15.12 -9.80 -11.82
CA GLU A 63 -14.65 -9.60 -13.20
C GLU A 63 -13.16 -9.23 -13.29
N PHE A 64 -12.49 -9.67 -14.35
CA PHE A 64 -11.02 -9.65 -14.40
C PHE A 64 -10.43 -8.25 -14.32
N ASP A 65 -10.92 -7.33 -15.15
CA ASP A 65 -10.45 -5.95 -15.14
C ASP A 65 -10.75 -5.25 -13.80
N THR A 66 -11.89 -5.57 -13.19
CA THR A 66 -12.25 -5.08 -11.85
C THR A 66 -11.30 -5.61 -10.78
N ALA A 67 -10.96 -6.92 -10.81
CA ALA A 67 -10.02 -7.52 -9.87
C ALA A 67 -8.62 -6.90 -9.99
N VAL A 68 -8.14 -6.67 -11.22
CA VAL A 68 -6.88 -5.98 -11.50
C VAL A 68 -6.94 -4.53 -11.00
N GLY A 69 -8.04 -3.82 -11.25
CA GLY A 69 -8.25 -2.46 -10.76
C GLY A 69 -8.20 -2.35 -9.23
N ILE A 70 -8.85 -3.28 -8.52
CA ILE A 70 -8.81 -3.36 -7.04
C ILE A 70 -7.37 -3.59 -6.55
N ALA A 71 -6.65 -4.52 -7.16
CA ALA A 71 -5.26 -4.79 -6.81
C ALA A 71 -4.35 -3.58 -7.06
N GLY A 72 -4.52 -2.91 -8.21
CA GLY A 72 -3.80 -1.69 -8.56
C GLY A 72 -4.05 -0.55 -7.59
N GLU A 73 -5.31 -0.30 -7.23
CA GLU A 73 -5.72 0.73 -6.27
C GLU A 73 -5.14 0.45 -4.88
N THR A 74 -5.21 -0.81 -4.44
CA THR A 74 -4.66 -1.23 -3.15
C THR A 74 -3.18 -0.86 -3.03
N ILE A 75 -2.38 -1.17 -4.04
CA ILE A 75 -0.94 -0.86 -4.02
C ILE A 75 -0.67 0.63 -4.22
N ALA A 76 -1.44 1.31 -5.08
CA ALA A 76 -1.30 2.76 -5.25
C ALA A 76 -1.48 3.51 -3.93
N GLN A 77 -2.51 3.15 -3.16
CA GLN A 77 -2.80 3.74 -1.87
C GLN A 77 -1.76 3.39 -0.81
N VAL A 78 -1.21 2.18 -0.82
CA VAL A 78 -0.10 1.79 0.06
C VAL A 78 1.15 2.63 -0.23
N ILE A 79 1.54 2.77 -1.49
CA ILE A 79 2.74 3.53 -1.87
C ILE A 79 2.53 5.03 -1.62
N GLN A 80 1.33 5.56 -1.90
CA GLN A 80 1.02 6.95 -1.62
C GLN A 80 1.01 7.24 -0.11
N GLY A 81 0.39 6.37 0.69
CA GLY A 81 0.21 6.57 2.13
C GLY A 81 1.46 6.33 2.96
N LEU A 82 2.28 5.34 2.61
CA LEU A 82 3.49 4.98 3.37
C LEU A 82 4.76 5.62 2.83
N HIS A 83 4.82 5.85 1.51
CA HIS A 83 6.04 6.28 0.82
C HIS A 83 5.87 7.60 0.07
N GLY A 84 4.72 8.28 0.20
CA GLY A 84 4.50 9.59 -0.42
C GLY A 84 4.63 9.56 -1.95
N GLY A 85 4.46 8.38 -2.57
CA GLY A 85 4.68 8.18 -4.00
C GLY A 85 6.14 7.98 -4.42
N LEU A 86 7.09 7.91 -3.49
CA LEU A 86 8.51 7.68 -3.78
C LEU A 86 8.80 6.18 -3.86
N ILE A 87 9.50 5.76 -4.91
CA ILE A 87 9.95 4.38 -5.12
C ILE A 87 11.44 4.40 -5.46
N GLN A 88 12.25 3.73 -4.64
CA GLN A 88 13.72 3.79 -4.74
C GLN A 88 14.24 3.38 -6.13
N GLN A 89 13.62 2.36 -6.73
CA GLN A 89 14.03 1.83 -8.04
C GLN A 89 13.61 2.71 -9.23
N VAL A 90 12.67 3.64 -9.03
CA VAL A 90 12.13 4.49 -10.12
C VAL A 90 12.83 5.84 -10.20
N GLY A 91 13.19 6.43 -9.06
CA GLY A 91 13.92 7.68 -9.00
C GLY A 91 13.55 8.52 -7.77
N THR A 92 14.01 9.78 -7.76
CA THR A 92 13.80 10.71 -6.65
C THR A 92 12.50 11.51 -6.75
N LYS A 93 11.79 11.44 -7.88
CA LYS A 93 10.52 12.12 -8.10
C LYS A 93 9.37 11.25 -7.59
N ALA A 94 8.52 11.82 -6.75
CA ALA A 94 7.28 11.17 -6.34
C ALA A 94 6.36 10.98 -7.56
N LEU A 95 5.85 9.77 -7.71
CA LEU A 95 4.85 9.43 -8.70
C LEU A 95 3.46 9.87 -8.21
N THR A 96 2.60 10.23 -9.14
CA THR A 96 1.18 10.43 -8.88
C THR A 96 0.49 9.09 -8.61
N ILE A 97 -0.64 9.13 -7.89
CA ILE A 97 -1.46 7.95 -7.63
C ILE A 97 -1.82 7.20 -8.94
N GLU A 98 -2.09 7.92 -10.03
CA GLU A 98 -2.44 7.34 -11.32
C GLU A 98 -1.24 6.61 -11.97
N GLU A 99 -0.04 7.20 -11.88
CA GLU A 99 1.19 6.55 -12.38
C GLU A 99 1.47 5.27 -11.61
N ILE A 100 1.31 5.30 -10.27
CA ILE A 100 1.50 4.13 -9.41
C ILE A 100 0.43 3.08 -9.71
N TRP A 101 -0.84 3.47 -9.84
CA TRP A 101 -1.94 2.57 -10.18
C TRP A 101 -1.68 1.84 -11.51
N ARG A 102 -1.26 2.59 -12.55
CA ARG A 102 -0.95 2.02 -13.87
C ARG A 102 0.24 1.06 -13.84
N GLY A 103 1.26 1.34 -13.01
CA GLY A 103 2.37 0.41 -12.78
C GLY A 103 1.92 -0.85 -12.03
N SER A 104 1.17 -0.65 -10.95
CA SER A 104 0.73 -1.71 -10.05
C SER A 104 -0.23 -2.69 -10.71
N THR A 105 -1.17 -2.21 -11.52
CA THR A 105 -2.08 -3.07 -12.31
C THR A 105 -1.31 -3.97 -13.27
N LYS A 106 -0.28 -3.46 -13.96
CA LYS A 106 0.56 -4.28 -14.86
C LYS A 106 1.33 -5.34 -14.09
N SER A 107 1.97 -4.97 -12.98
CA SER A 107 2.70 -5.91 -12.13
C SER A 107 1.78 -6.98 -11.53
N ALA A 108 0.55 -6.59 -11.14
CA ALA A 108 -0.46 -7.51 -10.64
C ALA A 108 -0.87 -8.55 -11.70
N VAL A 109 -1.08 -8.11 -12.95
CA VAL A 109 -1.40 -9.02 -14.07
C VAL A 109 -0.26 -10.00 -14.35
N ILE A 110 0.99 -9.52 -14.39
CA ILE A 110 2.16 -10.38 -14.61
C ILE A 110 2.26 -11.42 -13.49
N GLY A 111 2.19 -10.99 -12.22
CA GLY A 111 2.25 -11.91 -11.09
C GLY A 111 1.06 -12.87 -11.03
N ALA A 112 -0.14 -12.46 -11.45
CA ALA A 112 -1.31 -13.34 -11.49
C ALA A 112 -1.15 -14.45 -12.54
N VAL A 113 -0.53 -14.16 -13.69
CA VAL A 113 -0.19 -15.17 -14.70
C VAL A 113 0.78 -16.22 -14.14
N GLU A 114 1.71 -15.81 -13.28
CA GLU A 114 2.66 -16.73 -12.64
C GLU A 114 2.03 -17.55 -11.50
N ILE A 115 1.20 -16.91 -10.67
CA ILE A 115 0.68 -17.50 -9.42
C ILE A 115 -0.63 -18.28 -9.63
N CYS A 116 -1.55 -17.75 -10.44
CA CYS A 116 -2.89 -18.31 -10.62
C CYS A 116 -3.35 -18.27 -12.10
N PRO A 117 -2.61 -18.89 -13.03
CA PRO A 117 -2.91 -18.80 -14.47
C PRO A 117 -4.33 -19.28 -14.84
N ALA A 118 -4.93 -20.17 -14.05
CA ALA A 118 -6.29 -20.65 -14.27
C ALA A 118 -7.38 -19.59 -14.02
N GLU A 119 -7.06 -18.54 -13.25
CA GLU A 119 -7.99 -17.45 -12.90
C GLU A 119 -7.86 -16.24 -13.85
N VAL A 120 -6.86 -16.26 -14.74
CA VAL A 120 -6.53 -15.21 -15.70
C VAL A 120 -7.06 -15.60 -17.09
N PRO A 121 -7.69 -14.68 -17.85
CA PRO A 121 -8.11 -14.94 -19.22
C PRO A 121 -6.96 -15.44 -20.12
N ALA A 122 -7.23 -16.44 -20.95
CA ALA A 122 -6.20 -17.11 -21.75
C ALA A 122 -5.49 -16.17 -22.74
N ASP A 123 -6.21 -15.17 -23.28
CA ASP A 123 -5.64 -14.14 -24.13
C ASP A 123 -4.67 -13.23 -23.36
N VAL A 124 -4.98 -12.89 -22.11
CA VAL A 124 -4.10 -12.11 -21.23
C VAL A 124 -2.85 -12.91 -20.88
N VAL A 125 -2.99 -14.18 -20.52
CA VAL A 125 -1.86 -15.09 -20.26
C VAL A 125 -0.91 -15.11 -21.47
N LYS A 126 -1.47 -15.31 -22.67
CA LYS A 126 -0.68 -15.30 -23.90
C LYS A 126 0.04 -13.97 -24.13
N ARG A 127 -0.65 -12.84 -23.97
CA ARG A 127 -0.07 -11.50 -24.13
C ARG A 127 1.08 -11.24 -23.17
N VAL A 128 0.97 -11.68 -21.91
CA VAL A 128 2.05 -11.56 -20.92
C VAL A 128 3.26 -12.41 -21.32
N GLN A 129 3.03 -13.67 -21.69
CA GLN A 129 4.11 -14.57 -22.12
C GLN A 129 4.83 -14.06 -23.37
N ASP A 130 4.09 -13.54 -24.35
CA ASP A 130 4.66 -12.95 -25.56
C ASP A 130 5.49 -11.69 -25.23
N ALA A 131 5.03 -10.85 -24.30
CA ALA A 131 5.77 -9.68 -23.84
C ALA A 131 7.07 -10.06 -23.12
N ILE A 132 7.06 -11.08 -22.25
CA ILE A 132 8.27 -11.56 -21.55
C ILE A 132 9.30 -12.09 -22.55
N LYS A 133 8.86 -12.88 -23.55
CA LYS A 133 9.75 -13.39 -24.60
C LYS A 133 10.40 -12.26 -25.42
N GLN A 134 9.63 -11.22 -25.74
CA GLN A 134 10.15 -10.05 -26.45
C GLN A 134 11.17 -9.26 -25.62
N GLN A 135 10.97 -9.16 -24.30
CA GLN A 135 11.93 -8.53 -23.39
C GLN A 135 13.24 -9.34 -23.28
N GLY A 136 13.15 -10.68 -23.27
CA GLY A 136 14.32 -11.56 -23.32
C GLY A 136 15.07 -11.55 -24.65
N ALA A 137 14.39 -11.20 -25.75
CA ALA A 137 14.99 -11.11 -27.09
C ALA A 137 15.57 -9.71 -27.43
N GLY A 138 15.36 -8.69 -26.58
CA GLY A 138 15.77 -7.30 -26.83
C GLY A 138 16.25 -6.51 -25.61
N GLY A 139 16.64 -7.20 -24.52
CA GLY A 139 16.84 -6.66 -23.17
C GLY A 139 18.04 -5.74 -22.92
N ALA A 140 18.52 -4.99 -23.91
CA ALA A 140 19.39 -3.84 -23.69
C ALA A 140 18.71 -2.60 -24.29
N ARG A 141 17.67 -2.09 -23.62
CA ARG A 141 17.22 -0.72 -23.87
C ARG A 141 18.12 0.21 -23.06
N PRO A 142 18.91 1.10 -23.70
CA PRO A 142 19.72 2.06 -22.97
C PRO A 142 18.82 2.97 -22.11
N PRO A 143 19.35 3.52 -21.00
CA PRO A 143 18.61 4.48 -20.19
C PRO A 143 18.16 5.64 -21.08
N ALA A 144 16.90 6.06 -20.91
CA ALA A 144 16.36 7.21 -21.60
C ALA A 144 17.18 8.48 -21.25
N PRO A 145 17.32 9.44 -22.20
CA PRO A 145 18.11 10.65 -22.00
C PRO A 145 17.59 11.54 -20.88
#